data_AF-A0A1B6DTI4-F1
#
_entry.id   AF-A0A1B6DTI4-F1
#
_cell.length_a   1.000
_cell.length_b   1.000
_cell.length_c   1.000
_cell.angle_alpha   90.00
_cell.angle_beta   90.00
_cell.angle_gamma   90.00
#
_symmetry.space_group_name_H-M   'P 1'
#
loop_
_entity.id
_entity.type
_entity.pdbx_description
1 polymer ?
#
loop_
_entity_poly.entity_id
_entity_poly.type
_entity_poly.pdbx_seq_one_letter_code
_entity_poly.pdbx_strand_id
1 'polypeptide(L)'
;RSPSYKRGTLFRKYTSDGDLMDEEKVLAWLTSQDVFELKNEIEEVNRKMLDKLLDENEFLAVFFYEEESEESLSALEKLEKIDSETDNMDVTFVKMADPRYARKWGVTRLPAVVYFRNRFPSIYRGDFNSEEDVLEWLRKNRYRQPELNLFMYGLIAITLAFVMYTVFLVYGFQQVPPKVA
;
A
#
# COMPACT_ATOMS: atom_id res chain seq x y z
N ARG A 1 -22.79 -24.21 1.47
CA ARG A 1 -23.63 -24.51 0.29
C ARG A 1 -23.19 -23.57 -0.82
N SER A 2 -22.54 -24.11 -1.85
CA SER A 2 -21.67 -23.40 -2.78
C SER A 2 -22.42 -22.56 -3.83
N PRO A 3 -21.87 -21.41 -4.27
CA PRO A 3 -22.49 -20.48 -5.22
C PRO A 3 -22.37 -20.90 -6.70
N SER A 4 -22.09 -22.19 -6.97
CA SER A 4 -21.71 -22.68 -8.31
C SER A 4 -22.82 -22.68 -9.38
N TYR A 5 -24.06 -22.30 -9.04
CA TYR A 5 -25.21 -22.40 -9.95
C TYR A 5 -25.44 -21.14 -10.83
N LYS A 6 -24.78 -20.02 -10.55
CA LYS A 6 -24.96 -18.78 -11.35
C LYS A 6 -24.04 -18.66 -12.59
N ARG A 7 -23.19 -19.65 -12.87
CA ARG A 7 -22.29 -19.63 -14.05
C ARG A 7 -23.00 -20.00 -15.36
N GLY A 8 -24.02 -20.85 -15.32
CA GLY A 8 -24.69 -21.32 -16.55
C GLY A 8 -25.71 -20.33 -17.14
N THR A 9 -26.25 -19.43 -16.33
CA THR A 9 -27.33 -18.52 -16.76
C THR A 9 -26.81 -17.19 -17.28
N LEU A 10 -25.68 -16.68 -16.79
CA LEU A 10 -25.07 -15.45 -17.29
C LEU A 10 -24.45 -15.67 -18.67
N PHE A 11 -23.62 -16.71 -18.84
CA PHE A 11 -22.97 -17.00 -20.12
C PHE A 11 -23.99 -17.31 -21.24
N ARG A 12 -25.06 -18.07 -20.92
CA ARG A 12 -26.14 -18.38 -21.86
C ARG A 12 -26.97 -17.16 -22.24
N LYS A 13 -27.08 -16.14 -21.38
CA LYS A 13 -27.81 -14.90 -21.69
C LYS A 13 -27.06 -14.05 -22.73
N TYR A 14 -25.73 -14.10 -22.76
CA TYR A 14 -24.91 -13.35 -23.72
C TYR A 14 -24.65 -14.11 -25.04
N THR A 15 -24.96 -15.41 -25.13
CA THR A 15 -24.81 -16.19 -26.38
C THR A 15 -26.12 -16.37 -27.17
N SER A 16 -27.28 -16.12 -26.55
CA SER A 16 -28.59 -16.34 -27.20
C SER A 16 -29.14 -15.14 -27.96
N ASP A 17 -28.74 -13.92 -27.61
CA ASP A 17 -29.01 -12.74 -28.43
C ASP A 17 -27.71 -12.47 -29.19
N GLY A 18 -27.76 -12.53 -30.53
CA GLY A 18 -26.59 -12.54 -31.42
C GLY A 18 -25.76 -11.26 -31.41
N ASP A 19 -25.12 -10.98 -30.28
CA ASP A 19 -24.57 -9.68 -29.90
C ASP A 19 -23.06 -9.73 -29.64
N LEU A 20 -22.40 -10.78 -30.15
CA LEU A 20 -20.93 -10.86 -30.19
C LEU A 20 -20.30 -9.91 -31.22
N MET A 21 -21.12 -9.16 -31.95
CA MET A 21 -20.70 -8.14 -32.92
C MET A 21 -20.69 -6.73 -32.33
N ASP A 22 -21.15 -6.57 -31.09
CA ASP A 22 -21.19 -5.28 -30.41
C ASP A 22 -19.84 -5.03 -29.72
N GLU A 23 -18.94 -4.39 -30.46
CA GLU A 23 -17.56 -4.10 -30.04
C GLU A 23 -17.50 -3.37 -28.69
N GLU A 24 -18.47 -2.51 -28.39
CA GLU A 24 -18.54 -1.78 -27.13
C GLU A 24 -18.85 -2.67 -25.92
N LYS A 25 -19.65 -3.73 -26.09
CA LYS A 25 -19.97 -4.67 -25.00
C LYS A 25 -18.84 -5.65 -24.73
N VAL A 26 -18.15 -6.09 -25.78
CA VAL A 26 -16.93 -6.91 -25.64
C VAL A 26 -15.83 -6.08 -24.97
N LEU A 27 -15.67 -4.82 -25.34
CA LEU A 27 -14.77 -3.88 -24.67
C LEU A 27 -15.16 -3.66 -23.21
N ALA A 28 -16.45 -3.43 -22.91
CA ALA A 28 -16.91 -3.26 -21.54
C ALA A 28 -16.67 -4.51 -20.68
N TRP A 29 -16.79 -5.70 -21.26
CA TRP A 29 -16.43 -6.96 -20.58
C TRP A 29 -14.92 -7.08 -20.36
N LEU A 30 -14.09 -6.81 -21.38
CA LEU A 30 -12.63 -6.81 -21.26
C LEU A 30 -12.09 -5.77 -20.27
N THR A 31 -12.81 -4.67 -20.08
CA THR A 31 -12.43 -3.59 -19.16
C THR A 31 -13.13 -3.69 -17.80
N SER A 32 -13.95 -4.73 -17.59
CA SER A 32 -14.66 -4.91 -16.33
C SER A 32 -13.69 -5.37 -15.22
N GLN A 33 -13.86 -4.79 -14.03
CA GLN A 33 -13.09 -5.13 -12.82
C GLN A 33 -13.12 -6.64 -12.52
N ASP A 34 -14.26 -7.29 -12.77
CA ASP A 34 -14.44 -8.73 -12.59
C ASP A 34 -13.56 -9.62 -13.50
N VAL A 35 -13.15 -9.14 -14.69
CA VAL A 35 -12.23 -9.88 -15.59
C VAL A 35 -10.76 -9.67 -15.18
N PHE A 36 -10.48 -8.53 -14.56
CA PHE A 36 -9.18 -8.22 -14.00
C PHE A 36 -8.89 -9.05 -12.74
N GLU A 37 -9.91 -9.26 -11.88
CA GLU A 37 -9.86 -10.11 -10.68
C GLU A 37 -9.78 -11.64 -10.97
N LEU A 38 -9.92 -12.08 -12.22
CA LEU A 38 -10.01 -13.51 -12.58
C LEU A 38 -8.67 -14.22 -12.74
N LYS A 39 -7.57 -13.48 -12.81
CA LYS A 39 -6.24 -14.07 -12.72
C LYS A 39 -5.80 -13.93 -11.27
N ASN A 40 -5.65 -15.05 -10.56
CA ASN A 40 -4.79 -15.14 -9.36
C ASN A 40 -3.32 -14.87 -9.78
N GLU A 41 -3.07 -13.72 -10.40
CA GLU A 41 -1.78 -13.25 -10.86
C GLU A 41 -1.66 -11.78 -10.49
N ILE A 42 -0.56 -11.41 -9.83
CA ILE A 42 -0.20 -10.04 -9.49
C ILE A 42 -0.25 -9.19 -10.77
N GLU A 43 -0.99 -8.09 -10.70
CA GLU A 43 -1.28 -7.23 -11.84
C GLU A 43 -0.05 -6.48 -12.34
N GLU A 44 0.20 -6.48 -13.65
CA GLU A 44 1.30 -5.72 -14.24
C GLU A 44 0.88 -4.29 -14.59
N VAL A 45 1.66 -3.30 -14.11
CA VAL A 45 1.33 -1.88 -14.27
C VAL A 45 2.45 -1.06 -14.92
N ASN A 46 2.04 -0.14 -15.78
CA ASN A 46 2.91 0.88 -16.37
C ASN A 46 3.12 2.07 -15.43
N ARG A 47 4.14 2.90 -15.68
CA ARG A 47 4.47 4.10 -14.87
C ARG A 47 3.26 4.98 -14.57
N LYS A 48 2.46 5.28 -15.60
CA LYS A 48 1.26 6.12 -15.46
C LYS A 48 0.19 5.49 -14.58
N MET A 49 0.07 4.16 -14.61
CA MET A 49 -0.90 3.43 -13.79
C MET A 49 -0.40 3.36 -12.35
N LEU A 50 0.88 3.09 -12.15
CA LEU A 50 1.50 3.09 -10.82
C LEU A 50 1.36 4.46 -10.14
N ASP A 51 1.62 5.56 -10.85
CA ASP A 51 1.44 6.91 -10.31
C ASP A 51 -0.02 7.16 -9.86
N LYS A 52 -1.02 6.63 -10.57
CA LYS A 52 -2.43 6.71 -10.16
C LYS A 52 -2.73 5.84 -8.94
N LEU A 53 -2.23 4.61 -8.91
CA LEU A 53 -2.42 3.70 -7.78
C LEU A 53 -1.81 4.24 -6.49
N LEU A 54 -0.69 4.95 -6.59
CA LEU A 54 -0.07 5.66 -5.47
C LEU A 54 -0.90 6.83 -4.93
N ASP A 55 -1.81 7.37 -5.75
CA ASP A 55 -2.69 8.48 -5.39
C ASP A 55 -4.05 7.99 -4.86
N GLU A 56 -4.53 6.87 -5.38
CA GLU A 56 -5.82 6.28 -5.03
C GLU A 56 -5.74 5.34 -3.82
N ASN A 57 -4.64 4.60 -3.66
CA ASN A 57 -4.49 3.61 -2.58
C ASN A 57 -3.57 4.11 -1.46
N GLU A 58 -4.00 3.91 -0.20
CA GLU A 58 -3.17 4.21 0.96
C GLU A 58 -2.03 3.18 1.14
N PHE A 59 -2.29 1.92 0.82
CA PHE A 59 -1.36 0.80 0.97
C PHE A 59 -1.16 0.10 -0.38
N LEU A 60 0.06 0.19 -0.91
CA LEU A 60 0.40 -0.39 -2.21
C LEU A 60 1.75 -1.10 -2.11
N ALA A 61 1.81 -2.37 -2.51
CA ALA A 61 3.05 -3.11 -2.68
C ALA A 61 3.39 -3.17 -4.18
N VAL A 62 4.63 -2.84 -4.53
CA VAL A 62 5.13 -2.86 -5.90
C VAL A 62 6.32 -3.78 -6.00
N PHE A 63 6.21 -4.82 -6.82
CA PHE A 63 7.31 -5.71 -7.17
C PHE A 63 8.01 -5.21 -8.44
N PHE A 64 9.24 -4.74 -8.28
CA PHE A 64 10.12 -4.40 -9.39
C PHE A 64 10.96 -5.60 -9.78
N TYR A 65 10.92 -5.94 -11.07
CA TYR A 65 11.63 -7.10 -11.61
C TYR A 65 12.29 -6.79 -12.95
N GLU A 66 13.11 -7.73 -13.41
CA GLU A 66 13.76 -7.71 -14.72
C GLU A 66 13.35 -8.96 -15.50
N GLU A 67 12.90 -8.80 -16.75
CA GLU A 67 12.33 -9.89 -17.56
C GLU A 67 13.35 -11.01 -17.88
N GLU A 68 14.64 -10.68 -17.95
CA GLU A 68 15.71 -11.62 -18.32
C GLU A 68 16.38 -12.30 -17.12
N SER A 69 15.79 -12.21 -15.91
CA SER A 69 16.37 -12.73 -14.67
C SER A 69 15.62 -13.94 -14.11
N GLU A 70 16.31 -15.07 -13.96
CA GLU A 70 15.75 -16.28 -13.30
C GLU A 70 15.36 -16.01 -11.84
N GLU A 71 16.12 -15.17 -11.13
CA GLU A 71 15.81 -14.77 -9.75
C GLU A 71 14.48 -14.01 -9.68
N SER A 72 14.21 -13.15 -10.68
CA SER A 72 12.95 -12.41 -10.78
C SER A 72 11.76 -13.33 -11.00
N LEU A 73 11.90 -14.34 -11.87
CA LEU A 73 10.85 -15.33 -12.14
C LEU A 73 10.56 -16.19 -10.90
N SER A 74 11.60 -16.66 -10.21
CA SER A 74 11.43 -17.45 -8.98
C SER A 74 10.82 -16.63 -7.84
N ALA A 75 11.22 -15.37 -7.71
CA ALA A 75 10.62 -14.46 -6.73
C ALA A 75 9.15 -14.21 -7.05
N LEU A 76 8.81 -13.97 -8.32
CA LEU A 76 7.42 -13.76 -8.75
C LEU A 76 6.54 -14.95 -8.36
N GLU A 77 6.93 -16.19 -8.70
CA GLU A 77 6.15 -17.39 -8.38
C GLU A 77 5.82 -17.52 -6.89
N LYS A 78 6.73 -17.09 -6.01
CA LYS A 78 6.53 -17.09 -4.56
C LYS A 78 5.60 -15.98 -4.10
N LEU A 79 5.73 -14.79 -4.69
CA LEU A 79 4.88 -13.64 -4.38
C LEU A 79 3.42 -13.88 -4.80
N GLU A 80 3.21 -14.57 -5.93
CA GLU A 80 1.88 -14.95 -6.41
C GLU A 80 1.11 -15.83 -5.41
N LYS A 81 1.81 -16.58 -4.54
CA LYS A 81 1.16 -17.41 -3.51
C LYS A 81 0.57 -16.59 -2.36
N ILE A 82 1.16 -15.43 -2.05
CA ILE A 82 0.74 -14.57 -0.95
C ILE A 82 -0.21 -13.45 -1.39
N ASP A 83 -0.51 -13.35 -2.69
CA ASP A 83 -1.39 -12.35 -3.29
C ASP A 83 -2.76 -12.30 -2.60
N SER A 84 -3.33 -13.48 -2.35
CA SER A 84 -4.61 -13.60 -1.64
C SER A 84 -4.53 -13.07 -0.19
N GLU A 85 -3.40 -13.26 0.49
CA GLU A 85 -3.16 -12.78 1.84
C GLU A 85 -2.91 -11.27 1.88
N THR A 86 -2.28 -10.70 0.84
CA THR A 86 -2.09 -9.26 0.72
C THR A 86 -3.41 -8.54 0.45
N ASP A 87 -4.30 -9.12 -0.36
CA ASP A 87 -5.64 -8.59 -0.60
C ASP A 87 -6.50 -8.61 0.67
N ASN A 88 -6.42 -9.69 1.46
CA ASN A 88 -7.06 -9.77 2.77
C ASN A 88 -6.55 -8.69 3.76
N MET A 89 -5.40 -8.09 3.47
CA MET A 89 -4.81 -6.98 4.21
C MET A 89 -5.02 -5.63 3.52
N ASP A 90 -5.96 -5.50 2.58
CA ASP A 90 -6.21 -4.28 1.80
C ASP A 90 -4.92 -3.66 1.23
N VAL A 91 -3.92 -4.49 0.92
CA VAL A 91 -2.68 -4.06 0.29
C VAL A 91 -2.75 -4.46 -1.17
N THR A 92 -2.97 -3.49 -2.05
CA THR A 92 -2.92 -3.73 -3.50
C THR A 92 -1.52 -4.16 -3.87
N PHE A 93 -1.36 -5.32 -4.50
CA PHE A 93 -0.07 -5.82 -4.95
C PHE A 93 0.02 -5.75 -6.48
N VAL A 94 1.02 -5.02 -6.99
CA VAL A 94 1.28 -4.88 -8.42
C VAL A 94 2.74 -5.19 -8.77
N LYS A 95 2.99 -5.59 -10.02
CA LYS A 95 4.33 -5.82 -10.56
C LYS A 95 4.67 -4.84 -11.68
N MET A 96 5.96 -4.55 -11.83
CA MET A 96 6.46 -3.61 -12.84
C MET A 96 7.84 -4.00 -13.37
N ALA A 97 7.91 -4.22 -14.69
CA ALA A 97 9.14 -4.46 -15.43
C ALA A 97 9.86 -3.14 -15.83
N ASP A 98 10.17 -2.27 -14.86
CA ASP A 98 10.88 -1.01 -15.15
C ASP A 98 12.02 -0.70 -14.17
N PRO A 99 13.22 -1.23 -14.44
CA PRO A 99 14.41 -0.98 -13.63
C PRO A 99 14.79 0.51 -13.50
N ARG A 100 14.47 1.32 -14.53
CA ARG A 100 14.81 2.75 -14.53
C ARG A 100 13.91 3.53 -13.59
N TYR A 101 12.62 3.18 -13.58
CA TYR A 101 11.66 3.79 -12.66
C TYR A 101 11.91 3.35 -11.21
N ALA A 102 12.27 2.08 -10.99
CA ALA A 102 12.64 1.56 -9.67
C ALA A 102 13.77 2.38 -9.01
N ARG A 103 14.81 2.75 -9.79
CA ARG A 103 15.93 3.58 -9.32
C ARG A 103 15.50 4.96 -8.79
N LYS A 104 14.42 5.55 -9.33
CA LYS A 104 13.87 6.83 -8.85
C LYS A 104 13.41 6.74 -7.39
N TRP A 105 12.95 5.56 -6.98
CA TRP A 105 12.47 5.27 -5.63
C TRP A 105 13.54 4.72 -4.69
N GLY A 106 14.81 4.70 -5.12
CA GLY A 106 15.94 4.23 -4.31
C GLY A 106 16.21 2.73 -4.39
N VAL A 107 15.58 2.01 -5.33
CA VAL A 107 15.87 0.60 -5.59
C VAL A 107 17.20 0.50 -6.35
N THR A 108 18.19 -0.11 -5.73
CA THR A 108 19.55 -0.28 -6.30
C THR A 108 19.77 -1.67 -6.90
N ARG A 109 19.03 -2.67 -6.43
CA ARG A 109 19.11 -4.07 -6.86
C ARG A 109 17.71 -4.58 -7.17
N LEU A 110 17.62 -5.44 -8.18
CA LEU A 110 16.41 -6.16 -8.57
C LEU A 110 16.70 -7.67 -8.42
N PRO A 111 15.68 -8.50 -8.19
CA PRO A 111 14.29 -8.14 -7.90
C PRO A 111 14.13 -7.40 -6.56
N ALA A 112 13.10 -6.56 -6.41
CA ALA A 112 12.84 -5.83 -5.16
C ALA A 112 11.35 -5.53 -4.96
N VAL A 113 10.88 -5.63 -3.72
CA VAL A 113 9.52 -5.20 -3.32
C VAL A 113 9.62 -3.85 -2.61
N VAL A 114 8.77 -2.91 -3.01
CA VAL A 114 8.62 -1.61 -2.36
C VAL A 114 7.19 -1.47 -1.87
N TYR A 115 7.05 -1.25 -0.57
CA TYR A 115 5.77 -0.98 0.07
C TYR A 115 5.59 0.53 0.22
N PHE A 116 4.50 1.05 -0.30
CA PHE A 116 4.11 2.44 -0.20
C PHE A 116 3.00 2.58 0.83
N ARG A 117 3.20 3.53 1.76
CA ARG A 117 2.18 3.97 2.70
C ARG A 117 2.00 5.48 2.58
N ASN A 118 0.85 5.96 2.10
CA ASN A 118 0.62 7.39 1.83
C ASN A 118 1.79 8.04 1.09
N ARG A 119 2.25 7.40 0.01
CA ARG A 119 3.41 7.78 -0.83
C ARG A 119 4.79 7.66 -0.19
N PHE A 120 4.92 7.21 1.06
CA PHE A 120 6.22 6.93 1.67
C PHE A 120 6.70 5.53 1.27
N PRO A 121 7.81 5.40 0.51
CA PRO A 121 8.35 4.12 0.11
C PRO A 121 9.14 3.45 1.25
N SER A 122 8.93 2.16 1.43
CA SER A 122 9.70 1.27 2.29
C SER A 122 10.18 0.12 1.43
N ILE A 123 11.50 -0.08 1.35
CA ILE A 123 12.10 -1.07 0.46
C ILE A 123 12.37 -2.34 1.26
N TYR A 124 11.92 -3.49 0.76
CA TYR A 124 12.29 -4.79 1.30
C TYR A 124 13.76 -5.08 0.97
N ARG A 125 14.54 -5.43 2.00
CA ARG A 125 15.98 -5.73 1.88
C ARG A 125 16.34 -7.19 2.17
N GLY A 126 15.33 -8.03 2.41
CA GLY A 126 15.54 -9.45 2.61
C GLY A 126 15.59 -10.20 1.28
N ASP A 127 15.75 -11.52 1.37
CA ASP A 127 15.76 -12.40 0.21
C ASP A 127 14.32 -12.85 -0.13
N PHE A 128 14.13 -13.30 -1.37
CA PHE A 128 12.87 -13.89 -1.86
C PHE A 128 12.88 -15.42 -1.73
N ASN A 129 13.59 -15.95 -0.74
CA ASN A 129 13.70 -17.40 -0.55
C ASN A 129 12.43 -18.00 0.04
N SER A 130 11.81 -17.30 1.00
CA SER A 130 10.54 -17.66 1.64
C SER A 130 9.51 -16.58 1.33
N GLU A 131 8.32 -17.02 0.91
CA GLU A 131 7.16 -16.14 0.70
C GLU A 131 6.64 -15.56 2.02
N GLU A 132 6.79 -16.29 3.12
CA GLU A 132 6.37 -15.89 4.46
C GLU A 132 7.16 -14.68 4.99
N ASP A 133 8.46 -14.60 4.71
CA ASP A 133 9.31 -13.48 5.15
C ASP A 133 8.82 -12.14 4.56
N VAL A 134 8.44 -12.15 3.27
CA VAL A 134 7.91 -10.97 2.59
C VAL A 134 6.55 -10.60 3.18
N LEU A 135 5.67 -11.59 3.39
CA LEU A 135 4.35 -11.38 3.98
C LEU A 135 4.45 -10.82 5.41
N GLU A 136 5.34 -11.34 6.24
CA GLU A 136 5.58 -10.84 7.59
C GLU A 136 6.10 -9.39 7.55
N TRP A 137 7.00 -9.08 6.63
CA TRP A 137 7.48 -7.72 6.44
C TRP A 137 6.37 -6.75 6.02
N LEU A 138 5.47 -7.15 5.11
CA LEU A 138 4.29 -6.36 4.73
C LEU A 138 3.38 -6.13 5.94
N ARG A 139 3.09 -7.18 6.73
CA ARG A 139 2.29 -7.10 7.97
C ARG A 139 2.88 -6.10 8.96
N LYS A 140 4.19 -6.15 9.15
CA LYS A 140 4.91 -5.25 10.05
C LYS A 140 4.83 -3.79 9.59
N ASN A 141 4.96 -3.54 8.29
CA ASN A 141 4.87 -2.18 7.74
C ASN A 141 3.44 -1.61 7.79
N ARG A 142 2.41 -2.46 7.70
CA ARG A 142 1.00 -2.05 7.91
C ARG A 142 0.79 -1.44 9.31
N TYR A 143 1.31 -2.09 10.34
CA TYR A 143 1.06 -1.70 11.74
C TYR A 143 1.91 -0.50 12.22
N ARG A 144 2.98 -0.15 11.51
CA ARG A 144 3.97 0.83 11.97
C ARG A 144 3.59 2.26 11.61
N GLN A 145 2.57 2.87 12.26
CA GLN A 145 2.53 4.30 12.67
C GLN A 145 1.24 4.64 13.46
N PRO A 146 1.37 5.02 14.74
CA PRO A 146 0.70 6.21 15.28
C PRO A 146 1.72 7.17 15.93
N GLU A 147 2.95 7.27 15.40
CA GLU A 147 4.05 7.96 16.08
C GLU A 147 3.90 9.50 16.03
N LEU A 148 3.07 10.03 15.12
CA LEU A 148 2.79 11.47 15.04
C LEU A 148 2.01 11.99 16.26
N ASN A 149 1.20 11.14 16.89
CA ASN A 149 0.46 11.52 18.09
C ASN A 149 1.41 11.80 19.26
N LEU A 150 2.45 10.98 19.43
CA LEU A 150 3.36 11.12 20.57
C LEU A 150 4.22 12.39 20.48
N PHE A 151 4.76 12.71 19.29
CA PHE A 151 5.50 13.95 19.09
C PHE A 151 4.61 15.19 19.21
N MET A 152 3.38 15.13 18.70
CA MET A 152 2.40 16.21 18.83
C MET A 152 2.02 16.45 20.30
N TYR A 153 1.70 15.40 21.06
CA TYR A 153 1.41 15.52 22.49
C TYR A 153 2.63 15.96 23.30
N GLY A 154 3.84 15.54 22.90
CA GLY A 154 5.09 15.99 23.50
C GLY A 154 5.27 17.51 23.34
N LEU A 155 5.07 18.04 22.13
CA LEU A 155 5.16 19.49 21.89
C LEU A 155 4.07 20.27 22.63
N ILE A 156 2.84 19.76 22.68
CA ILE A 156 1.74 20.40 23.42
C ILE A 156 2.02 20.39 24.94
N ALA A 157 2.56 19.29 25.48
CA ALA A 157 2.91 19.21 26.90
C ALA A 157 4.04 20.19 27.27
N ILE A 158 5.06 20.32 26.40
CA ILE A 158 6.16 21.26 26.61
C ILE A 158 5.66 22.71 26.56
N THR A 159 4.78 23.07 25.60
CA THR A 159 4.22 24.42 25.52
C THR A 159 3.32 24.74 26.70
N LEU A 160 2.48 23.80 27.13
CA LEU A 160 1.65 23.96 28.33
C LEU A 160 2.51 24.11 29.59
N ALA A 161 3.56 23.31 29.74
CA ALA A 161 4.49 23.42 30.88
C ALA A 161 5.19 24.79 30.91
N PHE A 162 5.61 25.30 29.74
CA PHE A 162 6.21 26.63 29.63
C PHE A 162 5.22 27.73 30.04
N VAL A 163 3.99 27.71 29.50
CA VAL A 163 2.95 28.68 29.85
C VAL A 163 2.63 28.62 31.35
N MET A 164 2.44 27.42 31.91
CA MET A 164 2.19 27.23 33.34
C MET A 164 3.33 27.77 34.21
N TYR A 165 4.59 27.53 33.82
CA TYR A 165 5.76 28.07 34.51
C TYR A 165 5.80 29.61 34.45
N THR A 166 5.50 30.21 33.29
CA THR A 166 5.44 31.68 33.18
C THR A 166 4.36 32.29 34.07
N VAL A 167 3.17 31.67 34.12
CA VAL A 167 2.09 32.11 35.01
C VAL A 167 2.51 31.96 36.48
N PHE A 168 3.14 30.84 36.84
CA PHE A 168 3.64 30.62 38.19
C PHE A 168 4.68 31.67 38.60
N LEU A 169 5.61 32.07 37.72
CA LEU A 169 6.56 33.14 38.03
C LEU A 169 5.91 34.52 38.17
N VAL A 170 4.93 34.84 37.32
CA VAL A 170 4.27 36.15 37.34
C VAL A 170 3.38 36.32 38.58
N TYR A 171 2.70 35.25 39.03
CA TYR A 171 1.75 35.32 40.14
C TYR A 171 2.25 34.74 41.47
N GLY A 172 3.27 33.88 41.45
CA GLY A 172 3.81 33.20 42.63
C GLY A 172 4.73 34.06 43.49
N PHE A 173 5.31 35.13 42.94
CA PHE A 173 6.05 36.14 43.71
C PHE A 173 5.11 37.31 44.07
N GLN A 174 4.16 37.06 44.98
CA GLN A 174 3.51 38.17 45.67
C GLN A 174 4.59 39.00 46.38
N GLN A 175 4.80 40.24 45.92
CA GLN A 175 5.68 41.21 46.54
C GLN A 175 5.20 41.40 47.98
N VAL A 176 5.99 40.97 48.97
CA VAL A 176 5.69 41.24 50.39
C VAL A 176 5.54 42.75 50.53
N PRO A 177 4.37 43.28 50.92
CA PRO A 177 4.20 44.73 51.00
C PRO A 177 5.18 45.27 52.05
N PRO A 178 5.89 46.37 51.75
CA PRO A 178 6.82 46.96 52.72
C PRO A 178 6.05 47.34 53.99
N LYS A 179 6.51 46.85 55.14
CA LYS A 179 5.96 47.26 56.43
C LYS A 179 6.26 48.75 56.59
N VAL A 180 5.22 49.57 56.50
CA VAL A 180 5.30 50.99 56.86
C VAL A 180 5.40 51.05 58.39
N ALA A 181 6.51 51.60 58.89
CA ALA A 181 6.80 51.81 60.31
C ALA A 181 6.07 53.04 60.85
#